data_AF-A0A3B1BQK8-F1
#
_entry.id   AF-A0A3B1BQK8-F1
#
_cell.length_a   1.000
_cell.length_b   1.000
_cell.length_c   1.000
_cell.angle_alpha   90.00
_cell.angle_beta   90.00
_cell.angle_gamma   90.00
#
_symmetry.space_group_name_H-M   'P 1'
#
loop_
_entity.id
_entity.type
_entity.pdbx_description
1 polymer ?
#
loop_
_entity_poly.entity_id
_entity_poly.type
_entity_poly.pdbx_seq_one_letter_code
_entity_poly.pdbx_strand_id
1 'polypeptide(L)'
;MGVVYKAQDLKLDRFVALKFLPPSFSLDEEAKQRFIHEAKAASSLQHQNICTIHEIDETNEGQLFICMDYYEGETLKDKISSGLLKINEIIEISIKVLEGLSATHEKGM
;
A
#
# COMPACT_ATOMS: atom_id res chain seq x y z
N MET A 1 2.72 5.94 -10.23
CA MET A 1 2.02 6.13 -8.93
C MET A 1 0.53 6.12 -9.19
N GLY A 2 -0.20 5.20 -8.55
CA GLY A 2 -1.62 4.95 -8.81
C GLY A 2 -2.57 5.84 -8.00
N VAL A 3 -3.86 5.78 -8.33
CA VAL A 3 -4.93 6.40 -7.54
C VAL A 3 -5.46 5.38 -6.54
N VAL A 4 -5.62 5.76 -5.28
CA VAL A 4 -6.09 4.86 -4.21
C VAL A 4 -7.49 5.28 -3.76
N TYR A 5 -8.43 4.35 -3.73
CA TYR A 5 -9.80 4.56 -3.26
C TYR A 5 -10.08 3.73 -2.02
N LYS A 6 -10.87 4.28 -1.09
CA LYS A 6 -11.56 3.47 -0.07
C LYS A 6 -12.71 2.74 -0.75
N ALA A 7 -12.80 1.43 -0.58
CA ALA A 7 -13.89 0.61 -1.10
C ALA A 7 -14.43 -0.33 0.00
N GLN A 8 -15.63 -0.85 -0.20
CA GLN A 8 -16.20 -1.90 0.64
C GLN A 8 -16.11 -3.22 -0.12
N ASP A 9 -15.47 -4.21 0.49
CA ASP A 9 -15.54 -5.59 0.04
C ASP A 9 -16.95 -6.12 0.35
N LEU A 10 -17.77 -6.30 -0.68
CA LEU A 10 -19.16 -6.72 -0.55
C LEU A 10 -19.32 -8.19 -0.15
N LYS A 11 -18.26 -9.01 -0.29
CA LYS A 11 -18.30 -10.43 0.09
C LYS A 11 -17.95 -10.63 1.56
N LEU A 12 -16.97 -9.87 2.04
CA LEU A 12 -16.46 -9.97 3.42
C LEU A 12 -16.99 -8.88 4.35
N ASP A 13 -17.75 -7.92 3.82
CA ASP A 13 -18.33 -6.79 4.53
C ASP A 13 -17.30 -5.99 5.37
N ARG A 14 -16.23 -5.56 4.71
CA ARG A 14 -15.14 -4.78 5.33
C ARG A 14 -14.63 -3.69 4.40
N PHE A 15 -14.02 -2.65 4.95
CA PHE A 15 -13.34 -1.64 4.14
C PHE A 15 -11.95 -2.12 3.70
N VAL A 16 -11.62 -1.82 2.44
CA VAL A 16 -10.33 -2.10 1.79
C VAL A 16 -9.86 -0.87 1.02
N ALA A 17 -8.56 -0.81 0.72
CA ALA A 17 -7.99 0.19 -0.16
C ALA A 17 -7.74 -0.43 -1.54
N LEU A 18 -8.24 0.20 -2.60
CA LEU A 18 -8.00 -0.20 -3.99
C LEU A 18 -7.07 0.78 -4.67
N LYS A 19 -5.84 0.35 -4.97
CA LYS A 19 -4.88 1.13 -5.76
C LYS A 19 -5.03 0.74 -7.23
N PHE A 20 -5.32 1.69 -8.10
CA PHE A 20 -5.47 1.48 -9.53
C PHE A 20 -4.24 1.96 -10.29
N LEU A 21 -3.86 1.24 -11.34
CA LEU A 21 -2.98 1.78 -12.37
C LEU A 21 -3.78 2.83 -13.16
N PRO A 22 -3.29 4.09 -13.29
CA PRO A 22 -4.04 5.11 -14.01
C PRO A 22 -4.20 4.72 -15.49
N PRO A 23 -5.34 5.05 -16.14
CA PRO A 23 -5.58 4.69 -17.55
C PRO A 23 -4.51 5.20 -18.51
N SER A 24 -3.85 6.33 -18.20
CA SER A 24 -2.74 6.85 -19.00
C SER A 24 -1.52 5.92 -19.07
N PHE A 25 -1.40 4.98 -18.14
CA PHE A 25 -0.33 3.99 -18.06
C PHE A 25 -0.80 2.56 -18.39
N SER A 26 -2.07 2.36 -18.78
CA SER A 26 -2.61 1.03 -19.06
C SER A 26 -2.11 0.43 -20.38
N LEU A 27 -1.49 1.21 -21.25
CA LEU A 27 -0.82 0.74 -22.47
C LEU A 27 0.71 0.62 -22.29
N ASP A 28 1.23 1.05 -21.14
CA ASP A 28 2.64 0.96 -20.80
C ASP A 28 2.90 -0.37 -20.09
N GLU A 29 3.43 -1.33 -20.85
CA GLU A 29 3.78 -2.65 -20.31
C GLU A 29 4.82 -2.59 -19.19
N GLU A 30 5.75 -1.63 -19.21
CA GLU A 30 6.73 -1.46 -18.13
C GLU A 30 6.03 -1.00 -16.85
N ALA A 31 5.08 -0.06 -16.96
CA ALA A 31 4.28 0.37 -15.83
C ALA A 31 3.44 -0.76 -15.24
N LYS A 32 2.83 -1.61 -16.08
CA LYS A 32 2.12 -2.82 -15.61
C LYS A 32 3.04 -3.80 -14.90
N GLN A 33 4.20 -4.11 -15.48
CA GLN A 33 5.15 -5.05 -14.88
C GLN A 33 5.64 -4.54 -13.52
N ARG A 34 5.95 -3.25 -13.39
CA ARG A 34 6.29 -2.63 -12.10
C ARG A 34 5.15 -2.73 -11.10
N PHE A 35 3.93 -2.46 -11.53
CA PHE A 35 2.75 -2.51 -10.67
C PHE A 35 2.49 -3.92 -10.11
N ILE A 36 2.59 -4.94 -10.97
CA ILE A 36 2.47 -6.34 -10.57
C ILE A 36 3.64 -6.76 -9.68
N HIS A 37 4.86 -6.31 -9.98
CA HIS A 37 6.05 -6.60 -9.19
C HIS A 37 5.95 -6.02 -7.78
N GLU A 38 5.56 -4.75 -7.63
CA GLU A 38 5.32 -4.09 -6.35
C GLU A 38 4.35 -4.89 -5.49
N ALA A 39 3.23 -5.31 -6.08
CA ALA A 39 2.21 -6.06 -5.36
C ALA A 39 2.67 -7.47 -4.97
N LYS A 40 3.41 -8.17 -5.84
CA LYS A 40 3.99 -9.49 -5.51
C LYS A 40 5.00 -9.38 -4.38
N ALA A 41 5.91 -8.42 -4.45
CA ALA A 41 6.89 -8.15 -3.40
C ALA A 41 6.19 -7.89 -2.05
N ALA A 42 5.24 -6.95 -2.02
CA ALA A 42 4.48 -6.62 -0.81
C ALA A 42 3.65 -7.80 -0.29
N SER A 43 3.00 -8.57 -1.17
CA SER A 43 2.19 -9.75 -0.77
C SER A 43 2.99 -10.87 -0.10
N SER A 44 4.30 -10.93 -0.38
CA SER A 44 5.18 -11.92 0.23
C SER A 44 5.54 -11.57 1.68
N LEU A 45 5.22 -10.35 2.14
CA LEU A 45 5.52 -9.85 3.47
C LEU A 45 4.27 -9.94 4.36
N GLN A 46 4.48 -10.46 5.57
CA GLN A 46 3.44 -10.47 6.60
C GLN A 46 4.06 -9.87 7.86
N HIS A 47 3.76 -8.59 8.11
CA HIS A 47 4.33 -7.82 9.21
C HIS A 47 3.39 -6.69 9.60
N GLN A 48 3.25 -6.40 10.90
CA GLN A 48 2.32 -5.39 11.42
C GLN A 48 2.58 -3.96 10.89
N ASN A 49 3.78 -3.68 10.40
CA ASN A 49 4.19 -2.37 9.86
C ASN A 49 4.32 -2.37 8.33
N ILE A 50 3.79 -3.40 7.65
CA ILE A 50 3.76 -3.49 6.18
C ILE A 50 2.32 -3.71 5.76
N CYS A 51 1.87 -2.95 4.76
CA CYS A 51 0.50 -3.08 4.25
C CYS A 51 0.27 -4.47 3.66
N THR A 52 -0.78 -5.15 4.12
CA THR A 52 -1.16 -6.47 3.60
C THR A 52 -1.84 -6.33 2.25
N ILE A 53 -1.30 -7.01 1.24
CA ILE A 53 -1.98 -7.17 -0.06
C ILE A 53 -2.91 -8.37 0.02
N HIS A 54 -4.18 -8.16 -0.32
CA HIS A 54 -5.17 -9.24 -0.41
C HIS A 54 -5.17 -9.89 -1.80
N GLU A 55 -5.14 -9.08 -2.86
CA GLU A 55 -5.18 -9.57 -4.24
C GLU A 55 -4.73 -8.50 -5.24
N ILE A 56 -4.43 -8.96 -6.45
CA ILE A 56 -4.29 -8.15 -7.66
C ILE A 56 -5.34 -8.69 -8.63
N ASP A 57 -6.18 -7.82 -9.18
CA ASP A 57 -7.21 -8.23 -10.12
C ASP A 57 -7.52 -7.10 -11.12
N GLU A 58 -8.41 -7.36 -12.06
CA GLU A 58 -8.83 -6.45 -13.10
C GLU A 58 -10.34 -6.18 -13.03
N THR A 59 -10.73 -4.95 -13.33
CA THR A 59 -12.16 -4.62 -13.54
C THR A 59 -12.68 -5.28 -14.82
N ASN A 60 -14.00 -5.28 -15.01
CA ASN A 60 -14.62 -5.78 -16.25
C ASN A 60 -14.13 -5.00 -17.49
N GLU A 61 -13.70 -3.76 -17.30
CA GLU A 61 -13.13 -2.88 -18.31
C GLU A 61 -11.61 -3.10 -18.52
N GLY A 62 -11.00 -4.08 -17.83
CA GLY A 62 -9.58 -4.44 -17.95
C GLY A 62 -8.62 -3.53 -17.19
N GLN A 63 -9.12 -2.73 -16.23
CA GLN A 63 -8.26 -1.88 -15.41
C GLN A 63 -7.71 -2.65 -14.21
N LEU A 64 -6.38 -2.79 -14.15
CA LEU A 64 -5.66 -3.41 -13.04
C LEU A 64 -5.79 -2.62 -11.73
N PHE A 65 -6.03 -3.35 -10.63
CA PHE A 65 -6.00 -2.82 -9.28
C PHE A 65 -5.34 -3.79 -8.29
N ILE A 66 -4.89 -3.22 -7.17
CA ILE A 66 -4.40 -3.96 -6.01
C ILE A 66 -5.38 -3.70 -4.87
N CYS A 67 -5.91 -4.77 -4.29
CA CYS A 67 -6.71 -4.73 -3.08
C CYS A 67 -5.81 -4.99 -1.86
N MET A 68 -5.89 -4.11 -0.87
CA MET A 68 -5.04 -4.16 0.32
C MET A 68 -5.79 -3.63 1.55
N ASP A 69 -5.18 -3.82 2.72
CA ASP A 69 -5.71 -3.30 3.98
C ASP A 69 -6.04 -1.80 3.88
N TYR A 70 -7.17 -1.42 4.45
CA TYR A 70 -7.51 -0.02 4.68
C TYR A 70 -7.19 0.35 6.13
N TYR A 71 -6.26 1.29 6.32
CA TYR A 71 -5.93 1.83 7.63
C TYR A 71 -6.64 3.16 7.85
N GLU A 72 -7.43 3.23 8.91
CA GLU A 72 -8.03 4.48 9.36
C GLU A 72 -6.97 5.35 10.07
N GLY A 73 -6.95 6.64 9.74
CA GLY A 73 -6.04 7.60 10.36
C GLY A 73 -5.46 8.59 9.35
N GLU A 74 -4.36 9.20 9.74
CA GLU A 74 -3.61 10.17 8.93
C GLU A 74 -2.30 9.56 8.43
N THR A 75 -1.86 9.99 7.25
CA THR A 75 -0.52 9.62 6.79
C THR A 75 0.54 10.40 7.56
N LEU A 76 1.76 9.86 7.66
CA LEU A 76 2.88 10.60 8.26
C LEU A 76 3.15 11.92 7.52
N LYS A 77 2.89 11.96 6.21
CA LYS A 77 3.01 13.17 5.38
C LYS A 77 2.05 14.26 5.86
N ASP A 78 0.79 13.91 6.09
CA ASP A 78 -0.23 14.86 6.55
C ASP A 78 0.09 15.34 7.96
N LYS A 79 0.52 14.42 8.83
CA LYS A 79 0.94 14.74 10.19
C LYS A 79 2.10 15.72 10.23
N ILE A 80 3.15 15.50 9.42
CA ILE A 80 4.29 16.42 9.29
C ILE A 80 3.86 17.78 8.71
N SER A 81 2.92 17.76 7.76
CA SER A 81 2.39 19.00 7.16
C SER A 81 1.59 19.84 8.15
N SER A 82 1.04 19.23 9.21
CA SER A 82 0.28 19.91 10.26
C SER A 82 1.17 20.60 11.32
N GLY A 83 2.47 20.28 11.37
CA GLY A 83 3.41 20.87 12.31
C GLY A 83 4.54 19.92 12.74
N LEU A 84 5.41 20.42 13.62
CA LEU A 84 6.50 19.61 14.18
C LEU A 84 5.97 18.53 15.12
N LEU A 85 6.47 17.31 14.95
CA LEU A 85 6.20 16.18 15.83
C LEU A 85 7.02 16.28 17.12
N LYS A 86 6.48 15.79 18.23
CA LYS A 86 7.26 15.63 19.47
C LYS A 86 8.34 14.56 19.26
N ILE A 87 9.50 14.73 19.91
CA ILE A 87 10.62 13.79 19.79
C ILE A 87 10.23 12.34 20.08
N ASN A 88 9.39 12.12 21.09
CA ASN A 88 8.92 10.76 21.43
C ASN A 88 8.09 10.14 20.29
N GLU A 89 7.20 10.92 19.65
CA GLU A 89 6.42 10.43 18.51
C GLU A 89 7.33 10.10 17.32
N ILE A 90 8.36 10.90 17.08
CA ILE A 90 9.35 10.65 16.02
C ILE A 90 10.05 9.32 16.27
N ILE A 91 10.50 9.07 17.51
CA ILE A 91 11.18 7.82 17.88
C ILE A 91 10.25 6.62 17.69
N GLU A 92 9.01 6.69 18.19
CA GLU A 92 8.03 5.61 18.05
C GLU A 92 7.70 5.27 16.59
N ILE A 93 7.50 6.30 15.75
CA ILE A 93 7.25 6.11 14.32
C ILE A 93 8.48 5.50 13.64
N SER A 94 9.68 5.99 13.98
CA SER A 94 10.94 5.50 13.40
C SER A 94 11.16 4.03 13.72
N ILE A 95 10.90 3.59 14.95
CA ILE A 95 11.00 2.18 15.35
C ILE A 95 10.08 1.31 14.47
N LYS A 96 8.80 1.67 14.37
CA LYS A 96 7.82 0.91 13.56
C LYS A 96 8.21 0.83 12.08
N VAL A 97 8.72 1.93 11.51
CA VAL A 97 9.21 1.95 10.12
C VAL A 97 10.42 1.05 9.95
N LEU A 98 11.37 1.11 10.89
CA LEU A 98 12.59 0.29 10.86
C LEU A 98 12.29 -1.20 11.05
N GLU A 99 11.31 -1.57 11.88
CA GLU A 99 10.85 -2.96 12.04
C GLU A 99 10.30 -3.51 10.71
N GLY A 100 9.46 -2.74 10.01
CA GLY A 100 8.97 -3.12 8.67
C GLY A 100 10.09 -3.24 7.63
N LEU A 101 11.03 -2.30 7.61
CA LEU A 101 12.19 -2.36 6.72
C LEU A 101 13.09 -3.57 7.02
N SER A 102 13.34 -3.88 8.29
CA SER A 102 14.12 -5.06 8.69
C SER A 102 13.48 -6.35 8.20
N ALA A 103 12.16 -6.51 8.38
CA ALA A 103 11.41 -7.67 7.89
C ALA A 103 11.46 -7.80 6.35
N THR A 104 11.60 -6.67 5.64
CA THR A 104 11.74 -6.64 4.17
C THR A 104 13.14 -7.09 3.75
N HIS A 105 14.18 -6.53 4.37
CA HIS A 105 15.58 -6.89 4.11
C HIS A 105 15.89 -8.37 4.40
N GLU A 106 15.31 -8.95 5.46
CA GLU A 106 15.48 -10.37 5.80
C GLU A 106 14.97 -11.32 4.69
N LYS A 107 14.04 -10.84 3.85
CA LYS A 107 13.54 -11.57 2.68
C LYS A 107 14.28 -11.25 1.38
N GLY A 108 15.37 -10.48 1.44
CA GLY A 108 16.20 -10.14 0.28
C GLY A 108 15.54 -9.14 -0.68
N MET A 109 14.58 -8.34 -0.18
CA MET A 109 13.97 -7.22 -0.90
C MET A 109 14.56 -5.89 -0.47
#